data_AF-A0A9X7YP31-F1
#
_entry.id   AF-A0A9X7YP31-F1
#
_cell.length_a   1.000
_cell.length_b   1.000
_cell.length_c   1.000
_cell.angle_alpha   90.00
_cell.angle_beta   90.00
_cell.angle_gamma   90.00
#
_symmetry.space_group_name_H-M   'P 1'
#
loop_
_entity.id
_entity.type
_entity.pdbx_description
1 polymer ?
#
loop_
_entity_poly.entity_id
_entity_poly.type
_entity_poly.pdbx_seq_one_letter_code
_entity_poly.pdbx_strand_id
1 'polypeptide(L)'
;MTTPANQHSPAASGHPHKAFWLSLLIIIWLAATLAGLWWFQQQNVRPFIGADDDARFWQASQAEQLLQPILAPLPAPAAGQVTLLQFWNPGCLCNQLSQRHFDALLHQFKADSLRVVAIAPASASDEDLQSFLRLNGERMDIVRAPAGFTLPASPALALFGPDNRLGYFGAWGFGALCTVANDDFFPAMVRALQNEGYGPFANVAGDGCFCAWPGN
;
A
#
# COMPACT_ATOMS: atom_id res chain seq x y z
N MET A 1 -49.64 63.34 -38.72
CA MET A 1 -49.90 63.20 -37.27
C MET A 1 -50.75 61.94 -37.15
N THR A 2 -50.35 60.81 -36.57
CA THR A 2 -49.37 60.48 -35.51
C THR A 2 -49.00 58.98 -35.60
N THR A 3 -47.72 58.63 -35.46
CA THR A 3 -47.22 57.31 -35.01
C THR A 3 -46.95 57.40 -33.49
N PRO A 4 -47.07 56.31 -32.68
CA PRO A 4 -45.92 55.41 -32.44
C PRO A 4 -46.31 53.90 -32.28
N ALA A 5 -45.43 52.96 -32.65
CA ALA A 5 -44.59 52.07 -31.79
C ALA A 5 -45.40 51.30 -30.71
N ASN A 6 -45.24 50.00 -30.42
CA ASN A 6 -44.04 49.20 -30.10
C ASN A 6 -44.62 47.84 -29.58
N GLN A 7 -44.09 46.62 -29.77
CA GLN A 7 -43.02 45.99 -28.98
C GLN A 7 -42.86 44.50 -29.35
N HIS A 8 -41.61 44.05 -29.41
CA HIS A 8 -41.20 42.66 -29.18
C HIS A 8 -41.35 42.29 -27.70
N SER A 9 -41.70 41.02 -27.39
CA SER A 9 -40.95 40.17 -26.44
C SER A 9 -41.50 38.74 -26.39
N PRO A 10 -40.64 37.71 -26.27
CA PRO A 10 -41.04 36.32 -26.19
C PRO A 10 -41.49 35.98 -24.75
N ALA A 11 -42.63 35.30 -24.61
CA ALA A 11 -43.04 34.73 -23.34
C ALA A 11 -42.18 33.49 -23.04
N ALA A 12 -41.10 33.68 -22.29
CA ALA A 12 -40.46 32.59 -21.57
C ALA A 12 -41.31 32.28 -20.32
N SER A 13 -42.12 31.23 -20.36
CA SER A 13 -42.85 30.80 -19.16
C SER A 13 -43.04 29.28 -19.08
N GLY A 14 -42.75 28.76 -17.88
CA GLY A 14 -42.91 27.37 -17.47
C GLY A 14 -41.60 26.60 -17.61
N HIS A 15 -40.83 26.30 -16.56
CA HIS A 15 -41.26 25.57 -15.37
C HIS A 15 -40.21 25.70 -14.23
N PRO A 16 -40.18 26.80 -13.46
CA PRO A 16 -39.17 27.00 -12.41
C PRO A 16 -39.24 25.92 -11.32
N HIS A 17 -40.45 25.41 -11.02
CA HIS A 17 -40.63 24.35 -10.03
C HIS A 17 -40.12 22.98 -10.49
N LYS A 18 -40.29 22.60 -11.77
CA LYS A 18 -39.75 21.31 -12.27
C LYS A 18 -38.23 21.35 -12.33
N ALA A 19 -37.65 22.47 -12.75
CA ALA A 19 -36.21 22.68 -12.72
C ALA A 19 -35.67 22.62 -11.28
N PHE A 20 -36.36 23.22 -10.31
CA PHE A 20 -35.99 23.16 -8.90
C PHE A 20 -36.00 21.71 -8.35
N TRP A 21 -37.06 20.94 -8.59
CA TRP A 21 -37.15 19.55 -8.13
C TRP A 21 -36.11 18.63 -8.79
N LEU A 22 -35.86 18.81 -10.09
CA LEU A 22 -34.81 18.07 -10.79
C LEU A 22 -33.42 18.40 -10.23
N SER A 23 -33.13 19.69 -10.02
CA SER A 23 -31.88 20.13 -9.40
C SER A 23 -31.73 19.57 -7.99
N LEU A 24 -32.80 19.58 -7.18
CA LEU A 24 -32.77 19.02 -5.83
C LEU A 24 -32.49 17.51 -5.85
N LEU A 25 -33.11 16.77 -6.76
CA LEU A 25 -32.88 15.34 -6.92
C LEU A 25 -31.43 15.05 -7.34
N ILE A 26 -30.87 15.83 -8.27
CA ILE A 26 -29.47 15.72 -8.68
C ILE A 26 -28.53 16.00 -7.50
N ILE A 27 -28.80 17.05 -6.71
CA ILE A 27 -27.99 17.41 -5.54
C ILE A 27 -28.03 16.30 -4.49
N ILE A 28 -29.22 15.76 -4.19
CA ILE A 28 -29.36 14.65 -3.22
C ILE A 28 -28.59 13.41 -3.72
N TRP A 29 -28.70 13.09 -5.01
CA TRP A 29 -27.99 11.96 -5.60
C TRP A 29 -26.46 12.14 -5.56
N LEU A 30 -25.96 13.34 -5.89
CA LEU A 30 -24.54 13.67 -5.77
C LEU A 30 -24.05 13.59 -4.33
N ALA A 31 -24.81 14.12 -3.37
CA ALA A 31 -24.47 14.07 -1.95
C ALA A 31 -24.43 12.62 -1.42
N ALA A 32 -25.41 11.79 -1.80
CA ALA A 32 -25.45 10.38 -1.43
C ALA A 32 -24.25 9.60 -2.02
N THR A 33 -23.90 9.87 -3.28
CA THR A 33 -22.74 9.25 -3.94
C THR A 33 -21.44 9.67 -3.26
N LEU A 34 -21.27 10.96 -2.96
CA LEU A 34 -20.09 11.47 -2.27
C LEU A 34 -19.97 10.88 -0.85
N ALA A 35 -21.07 10.78 -0.11
CA ALA A 35 -21.09 10.15 1.20
C ALA A 35 -20.71 8.66 1.13
N GLY A 36 -21.23 7.93 0.13
CA GLY A 36 -20.89 6.53 -0.09
C GLY A 36 -19.41 6.33 -0.44
N LEU A 37 -18.86 7.15 -1.33
CA LEU A 37 -17.45 7.11 -1.69
C LEU A 37 -16.53 7.46 -0.52
N TRP A 38 -16.89 8.48 0.27
CA TRP A 38 -16.14 8.88 1.45
C TRP A 38 -16.12 7.77 2.51
N TRP A 39 -17.27 7.13 2.76
CA TRP A 39 -17.37 5.98 3.65
C TRP A 39 -16.51 4.81 3.15
N PHE A 40 -16.60 4.46 1.87
CA PHE A 40 -15.82 3.39 1.27
C PHE A 40 -14.31 3.65 1.34
N GLN A 41 -13.89 4.89 1.09
CA GLN A 41 -12.49 5.31 1.23
C GLN A 41 -12.02 5.16 2.68
N GLN A 42 -12.82 5.61 3.65
CA GLN A 42 -12.45 5.50 5.07
C GLN A 42 -12.35 4.07 5.58
N GLN A 43 -13.15 3.13 5.05
CA GLN A 43 -13.04 1.73 5.47
C GLN A 43 -11.72 1.06 5.08
N ASN A 44 -11.04 1.57 4.05
CA ASN A 44 -9.83 0.95 3.52
C ASN A 44 -8.56 1.76 3.83
N VAL A 45 -8.68 2.97 4.38
CA VAL A 45 -7.54 3.82 4.76
C VAL A 45 -7.41 3.82 6.27
N ARG A 46 -6.24 3.41 6.77
CA ARG A 46 -5.92 3.37 8.20
C ARG A 46 -4.47 3.80 8.44
N PRO A 47 -4.08 4.15 9.68
CA PRO A 47 -2.68 4.33 10.02
C PRO A 47 -1.91 3.03 9.84
N PHE A 48 -0.64 3.15 9.43
CA PHE A 48 0.28 2.01 9.33
C PHE A 48 0.53 1.40 10.72
N ILE A 49 0.74 2.23 11.74
CA ILE A 49 0.77 1.81 13.16
C ILE A 49 -0.51 2.30 13.84
N GLY A 50 -1.41 1.39 14.15
CA GLY A 50 -2.62 1.63 14.93
C GLY A 50 -2.34 1.82 16.43
N ALA A 51 -3.39 2.17 17.17
CA ALA A 51 -3.26 2.45 18.61
C ALA A 51 -2.89 1.22 19.45
N ASP A 52 -3.30 0.03 19.02
CA ASP A 52 -3.07 -1.24 19.71
C ASP A 52 -1.86 -2.02 19.15
N ASP A 53 -1.17 -1.46 18.14
CA ASP A 53 -0.01 -2.08 17.52
C ASP A 53 1.26 -1.82 18.35
N ASP A 54 2.28 -2.67 18.18
CA ASP A 54 3.54 -2.54 18.91
C ASP A 54 4.29 -1.27 18.50
N ALA A 55 4.33 -0.29 19.41
CA ALA A 55 4.96 1.01 19.18
C ALA A 55 6.47 0.93 18.88
N ARG A 56 7.13 -0.21 19.14
CA ARG A 56 8.53 -0.42 18.80
C ARG A 56 8.78 -0.31 17.29
N PHE A 57 7.79 -0.58 16.44
CA PHE A 57 7.91 -0.40 14.99
C PHE A 57 8.09 1.06 14.52
N TRP A 58 7.88 2.06 15.39
CA TRP A 58 8.24 3.45 15.11
C TRP A 58 9.75 3.68 14.99
N GLN A 59 10.57 2.80 15.57
CA GLN A 59 12.02 2.94 15.57
C GLN A 59 12.66 1.83 14.75
N ALA A 60 13.41 2.21 13.73
CA ALA A 60 13.97 1.25 12.78
C ALA A 60 14.88 0.19 13.45
N SER A 61 15.66 0.57 14.46
CA SER A 61 16.50 -0.37 15.22
C SER A 61 15.69 -1.39 16.03
N GLN A 62 14.52 -1.02 16.54
CA GLN A 62 13.64 -1.94 17.25
C GLN A 62 12.81 -2.79 16.28
N ALA A 63 12.39 -2.21 15.15
CA ALA A 63 11.79 -2.97 14.05
C ALA A 63 12.76 -4.06 13.56
N GLU A 64 14.05 -3.75 13.38
CA GLU A 64 15.09 -4.73 13.01
C GLU A 64 15.15 -5.91 13.99
N GLN A 65 15.05 -5.64 15.30
CA GLN A 65 15.01 -6.70 16.34
C GLN A 65 13.74 -7.56 16.23
N LEU A 66 12.59 -6.93 15.98
CA LEU A 66 11.31 -7.63 15.83
C LEU A 66 11.24 -8.49 14.57
N LEU A 67 12.00 -8.13 13.54
CA LEU A 67 12.09 -8.89 12.29
C LEU A 67 13.11 -10.03 12.33
N GLN A 68 13.98 -10.12 13.35
CA GLN A 68 14.98 -11.19 13.47
C GLN A 68 14.40 -12.60 13.42
N PRO A 69 13.24 -12.92 14.05
CA PRO A 69 12.64 -14.26 13.95
C PRO A 69 12.27 -14.66 12.52
N ILE A 70 12.04 -13.68 11.63
CA ILE A 70 11.79 -13.90 10.20
C ILE A 70 13.11 -14.05 9.45
N LEU A 71 14.08 -13.19 9.73
CA LEU A 71 15.33 -13.12 8.96
C LEU A 71 16.31 -14.26 9.31
N ALA A 72 16.44 -14.62 10.59
CA ALA A 72 17.45 -15.56 11.07
C ALA A 72 17.34 -16.99 10.49
N PRO A 73 16.15 -17.55 10.23
CA PRO A 73 16.02 -18.86 9.60
C PRO A 73 16.30 -18.84 8.08
N LEU A 74 16.30 -17.67 7.44
CA LEU A 74 16.58 -17.57 6.01
C LEU A 74 18.07 -17.81 5.76
N PRO A 75 18.45 -18.41 4.62
CA PRO A 75 19.86 -18.52 4.23
C PRO A 75 20.55 -17.16 4.25
N ALA A 76 21.88 -17.12 4.42
CA ALA A 76 22.61 -15.89 4.21
C ALA A 76 22.41 -15.40 2.75
N PRO A 77 22.28 -14.08 2.51
CA PRO A 77 22.24 -13.55 1.16
C PRO A 77 23.55 -13.84 0.43
N ALA A 78 23.51 -13.90 -0.91
CA ALA A 78 24.71 -13.94 -1.73
C ALA A 78 25.54 -12.66 -1.53
N ALA A 79 26.84 -12.71 -1.85
CA ALA A 79 27.71 -11.55 -1.69
C ALA A 79 27.18 -10.34 -2.49
N GLY A 80 26.95 -9.21 -1.80
CA GLY A 80 26.40 -7.98 -2.40
C GLY A 80 24.89 -8.01 -2.68
N GLN A 81 24.19 -9.09 -2.33
CA GLN A 81 22.76 -9.23 -2.57
C GLN A 81 21.94 -8.55 -1.47
N VAL A 82 20.97 -7.72 -1.86
CA VAL A 82 19.98 -7.12 -0.95
C VAL A 82 18.84 -8.11 -0.73
N THR A 83 18.31 -8.16 0.49
CA THR A 83 17.12 -8.97 0.81
C THR A 83 15.90 -8.09 1.01
N LEU A 84 14.88 -8.27 0.17
CA LEU A 84 13.54 -7.71 0.33
C LEU A 84 12.65 -8.75 1.02
N LEU A 85 12.18 -8.41 2.22
CA LEU A 85 11.06 -9.10 2.84
C LEU A 85 9.78 -8.34 2.51
N GLN A 86 8.83 -9.00 1.86
CA GLN A 86 7.52 -8.43 1.57
C GLN A 86 6.46 -9.10 2.45
N PHE A 87 5.83 -8.33 3.33
CA PHE A 87 4.78 -8.84 4.21
C PHE A 87 3.45 -8.82 3.47
N TRP A 88 2.98 -9.99 3.08
CA TRP A 88 1.79 -10.20 2.26
C TRP A 88 0.69 -10.89 3.08
N ASN A 89 -0.55 -10.43 2.92
CA ASN A 89 -1.73 -11.00 3.57
C ASN A 89 -2.75 -11.40 2.51
N PRO A 90 -3.09 -12.70 2.32
CA PRO A 90 -4.01 -13.14 1.27
C PRO A 90 -5.38 -12.48 1.31
N GLY A 91 -5.89 -12.16 2.50
CA GLY A 91 -7.20 -11.50 2.68
C GLY A 91 -7.18 -9.99 2.46
N CYS A 92 -6.04 -9.38 2.12
CA CYS A 92 -5.91 -7.94 2.01
C CYS A 92 -6.10 -7.41 0.59
N LEU A 93 -7.16 -6.62 0.37
CA LEU A 93 -7.43 -5.97 -0.93
C LEU A 93 -6.33 -4.97 -1.34
N CYS A 94 -5.61 -4.41 -0.37
CA CYS A 94 -4.56 -3.42 -0.64
C CYS A 94 -3.29 -3.99 -1.29
N ASN A 95 -3.13 -5.33 -1.32
CA ASN A 95 -1.98 -5.96 -1.98
C ASN A 95 -1.84 -5.53 -3.46
N GLN A 96 -2.95 -5.40 -4.16
CA GLN A 96 -2.97 -5.03 -5.58
C GLN A 96 -2.38 -3.64 -5.82
N LEU A 97 -2.55 -2.71 -4.87
CA LEU A 97 -2.01 -1.35 -4.98
C LEU A 97 -0.50 -1.30 -4.78
N SER A 98 0.04 -2.12 -3.88
CA SER A 98 1.50 -2.23 -3.71
C SER A 98 2.18 -2.99 -4.85
N GLN A 99 1.45 -3.83 -5.59
CA GLN A 99 2.01 -4.70 -6.62
C GLN A 99 2.81 -3.93 -7.68
N ARG A 100 2.34 -2.74 -8.09
CA ARG A 100 3.07 -1.92 -9.09
C ARG A 100 4.50 -1.57 -8.64
N HIS A 101 4.68 -1.27 -7.35
CA HIS A 101 5.97 -0.87 -6.79
C HIS A 101 6.88 -2.08 -6.67
N PHE A 102 6.28 -3.21 -6.31
CA PHE A 102 6.96 -4.48 -6.25
C PHE A 102 7.43 -4.95 -7.64
N ASP A 103 6.57 -4.87 -8.65
CA ASP A 103 6.90 -5.21 -10.03
C ASP A 103 8.05 -4.33 -10.55
N ALA A 104 8.08 -3.04 -10.22
CA ALA A 104 9.19 -2.16 -10.60
C ALA A 104 10.55 -2.65 -10.08
N LEU A 105 10.61 -3.22 -8.86
CA LEU A 105 11.83 -3.85 -8.34
C LEU A 105 12.17 -5.13 -9.11
N LEU A 106 11.20 -6.00 -9.38
CA LEU A 106 11.44 -7.24 -10.11
C LEU A 106 11.92 -7.01 -11.54
N HIS A 107 11.43 -5.96 -12.20
CA HIS A 107 11.87 -5.59 -13.55
C HIS A 107 13.31 -5.04 -13.57
N GLN A 108 13.73 -4.33 -12.52
CA GLN A 108 15.06 -3.73 -12.47
C GLN A 108 16.14 -4.67 -11.91
N PHE A 109 15.78 -5.59 -11.01
CA PHE A 109 16.75 -6.41 -10.29
C PHE A 109 16.56 -7.92 -10.49
N LYS A 110 17.64 -8.56 -10.91
CA LYS A 110 17.73 -10.03 -11.02
C LYS A 110 17.99 -10.69 -9.66
N ALA A 111 17.79 -12.00 -9.62
CA ALA A 111 17.86 -12.80 -8.39
C ALA A 111 19.24 -12.77 -7.72
N ASP A 112 20.31 -12.58 -8.47
CA ASP A 112 21.68 -12.41 -7.97
C ASP A 112 21.86 -11.13 -7.14
N SER A 113 21.18 -10.06 -7.53
CA SER A 113 21.31 -8.71 -6.93
C SER A 113 20.26 -8.40 -5.85
N LEU A 114 19.05 -8.95 -6.00
CA LEU A 114 17.93 -8.77 -5.09
C LEU A 114 17.25 -10.11 -4.80
N ARG A 115 17.36 -10.58 -3.57
CA ARG A 115 16.56 -11.69 -3.07
C ARG A 115 15.21 -11.16 -2.60
N VAL A 116 14.14 -11.85 -2.97
CA VAL A 116 12.78 -11.47 -2.58
C VAL A 116 12.13 -12.63 -1.86
N VAL A 117 11.68 -12.37 -0.63
CA VAL A 117 10.99 -13.34 0.21
C VAL A 117 9.65 -12.75 0.64
N ALA A 118 8.56 -13.34 0.19
CA ALA A 118 7.23 -13.04 0.68
C ALA A 118 7.01 -13.71 2.04
N ILE A 119 6.51 -12.94 2.99
CA ILE A 119 6.15 -13.39 4.33
C ILE A 119 4.63 -13.42 4.41
N ALA A 120 4.06 -14.61 4.49
CA ALA A 120 2.63 -14.81 4.76
C ALA A 120 2.36 -14.83 6.27
N PRO A 121 1.16 -14.43 6.72
CA PRO A 121 0.76 -14.65 8.11
C PRO A 121 0.75 -16.14 8.42
N ALA A 122 1.02 -16.48 9.68
CA ALA A 122 1.05 -17.87 10.10
C ALA A 122 -0.31 -18.58 9.90
N SER A 123 -1.41 -17.83 9.90
CA SER A 123 -2.78 -18.26 9.62
C SER A 123 -3.12 -18.44 8.14
N ALA A 124 -2.25 -18.08 7.19
CA ALA A 124 -2.49 -18.34 5.76
C ALA A 124 -2.68 -19.84 5.50
N SER A 125 -3.46 -20.24 4.51
CA SER A 125 -3.61 -21.65 4.15
C SER A 125 -2.50 -22.11 3.19
N ASP A 126 -2.31 -23.42 3.03
CA ASP A 126 -1.39 -23.93 2.01
C ASP A 126 -1.88 -23.58 0.60
N GLU A 127 -3.20 -23.49 0.40
CA GLU A 127 -3.80 -23.04 -0.85
C GLU A 127 -3.46 -21.57 -1.16
N ASP A 128 -3.42 -20.70 -0.14
CA ASP A 128 -2.99 -19.30 -0.30
C ASP A 128 -1.54 -19.23 -0.79
N LEU A 129 -0.64 -20.02 -0.17
CA LEU A 129 0.77 -20.07 -0.55
C LEU A 129 0.95 -20.60 -1.99
N GLN A 130 0.26 -21.68 -2.35
CA GLN A 130 0.33 -22.23 -3.70
C GLN A 130 -0.26 -21.26 -4.74
N SER A 131 -1.30 -20.53 -4.38
CA SER A 131 -1.88 -19.50 -5.24
C SER A 131 -0.94 -18.32 -5.43
N PHE A 132 -0.26 -17.88 -4.36
CA PHE A 132 0.78 -16.87 -4.44
C PHE A 132 1.91 -17.29 -5.39
N LEU A 133 2.45 -18.50 -5.22
CA LEU A 133 3.54 -19.01 -6.07
C LEU A 133 3.12 -19.12 -7.54
N ARG A 134 1.90 -19.59 -7.82
CA ARG A 134 1.37 -19.68 -9.19
C ARG A 134 1.27 -18.31 -9.87
N LEU A 135 0.97 -17.25 -9.12
CA LEU A 135 0.82 -15.89 -9.65
C LEU A 135 2.15 -15.14 -9.80
N ASN A 136 3.14 -15.43 -8.94
CA ASN A 136 4.41 -14.69 -8.91
C ASN A 136 5.60 -15.48 -9.48
N GLY A 137 5.42 -16.76 -9.78
CA GLY A 137 6.45 -17.63 -10.34
C GLY A 137 7.62 -17.90 -9.40
N GLU A 138 8.75 -18.32 -9.98
CA GLU A 138 9.95 -18.74 -9.22
C GLU A 138 10.84 -17.56 -8.80
N ARG A 139 10.45 -16.32 -9.08
CA ARG A 139 11.29 -15.14 -8.78
C ARG A 139 11.34 -14.82 -7.28
N MET A 140 10.40 -15.36 -6.52
CA MET A 140 10.22 -15.09 -5.10
C MET A 140 10.07 -16.40 -4.34
N ASP A 141 10.66 -16.42 -3.15
CA ASP A 141 10.32 -17.42 -2.15
C ASP A 141 9.11 -16.95 -1.34
N ILE A 142 8.34 -17.88 -0.78
CA ILE A 142 7.31 -17.57 0.21
C ILE A 142 7.52 -18.41 1.47
N VAL A 143 7.46 -17.76 2.62
CA VAL A 143 7.53 -18.41 3.94
C VAL A 143 6.41 -17.91 4.82
N ARG A 144 5.97 -18.73 5.77
CA ARG A 144 5.05 -18.29 6.83
C ARG A 144 5.84 -17.61 7.93
N ALA A 145 5.30 -16.53 8.47
CA ALA A 145 5.76 -15.97 9.72
C ALA A 145 5.65 -17.03 10.85
N PRO A 146 6.52 -16.98 11.87
CA PRO A 146 6.37 -17.85 13.02
C PRO A 146 5.09 -17.52 13.80
N ALA A 147 4.54 -18.51 14.49
CA ALA A 147 3.37 -18.30 15.33
C ALA A 147 3.64 -17.20 16.39
N GLY A 148 2.69 -16.28 16.55
CA GLY A 148 2.81 -15.14 17.46
C GLY A 148 3.62 -13.96 16.92
N PHE A 149 4.15 -14.03 15.69
CA PHE A 149 4.69 -12.84 15.02
C PHE A 149 3.58 -11.84 14.70
N THR A 150 3.79 -10.60 15.11
CA THR A 150 2.88 -9.49 14.84
C THR A 150 3.55 -8.43 13.98
N LEU A 151 2.73 -7.72 13.23
CA LEU A 151 3.15 -6.62 12.37
C LEU A 151 2.04 -5.55 12.40
N PRO A 152 2.34 -4.25 12.33
CA PRO A 152 1.31 -3.22 12.41
C PRO A 152 0.33 -3.26 11.23
N ALA A 153 0.87 -3.51 10.03
CA ALA A 153 0.11 -3.42 8.79
C ALA A 153 0.67 -4.30 7.67
N SER A 154 -0.22 -4.71 6.77
CA SER A 154 0.09 -5.30 5.45
C SER A 154 -0.64 -4.53 4.34
N PRO A 155 -0.12 -4.48 3.10
CA PRO A 155 1.22 -4.91 2.70
C PRO A 155 2.29 -3.99 3.27
N ALA A 156 3.43 -4.56 3.67
CA ALA A 156 4.60 -3.84 4.15
C ALA A 156 5.87 -4.42 3.53
N LEU A 157 7.00 -3.71 3.68
CA LEU A 157 8.30 -4.23 3.29
C LEU A 157 9.38 -3.96 4.32
N ALA A 158 10.40 -4.80 4.28
CA ALA A 158 11.71 -4.55 4.86
C ALA A 158 12.82 -4.80 3.84
N LEU A 159 13.76 -3.87 3.72
CA LEU A 159 14.97 -4.03 2.90
C LEU A 159 16.17 -4.18 3.83
N PHE A 160 16.90 -5.28 3.65
CA PHE A 160 18.14 -5.57 4.36
C PHE A 160 19.32 -5.50 3.39
N GLY A 161 20.39 -4.84 3.82
CA GLY A 161 21.64 -4.79 3.08
C GLY A 161 22.34 -6.16 3.01
N PRO A 162 23.45 -6.26 2.23
CA PRO A 162 24.23 -7.49 2.11
C PRO A 162 24.82 -8.00 3.44
N ASP A 163 24.90 -7.13 4.45
CA ASP A 163 25.35 -7.42 5.81
C ASP A 163 24.20 -7.85 6.76
N ASN A 164 23.01 -8.12 6.21
CA ASN A 164 21.78 -8.41 6.96
C ASN A 164 21.35 -7.29 7.93
N ARG A 165 21.78 -6.04 7.69
CA ARG A 165 21.33 -4.88 8.46
C ARG A 165 20.12 -4.23 7.82
N LEU A 166 19.16 -3.82 8.64
CA LEU A 166 17.94 -3.17 8.17
C LEU A 166 18.26 -1.80 7.57
N GLY A 167 17.93 -1.61 6.31
CA GLY A 167 17.96 -0.29 5.67
C GLY A 167 16.62 0.43 5.72
N TYR A 168 15.53 -0.29 5.49
CA TYR A 168 14.20 0.28 5.42
C TYR A 168 13.17 -0.70 5.98
N PHE A 169 12.21 -0.18 6.74
CA PHE A 169 11.01 -0.89 7.15
C PHE A 169 9.79 0.02 7.00
N GLY A 170 8.65 -0.49 6.53
CA GLY A 170 7.38 0.23 6.61
C GLY A 170 6.50 0.04 5.39
N ALA A 171 5.77 1.10 5.03
CA ALA A 171 4.81 1.09 3.94
C ALA A 171 5.48 1.08 2.55
N TRP A 172 4.80 0.48 1.56
CA TRP A 172 5.13 0.68 0.14
C TRP A 172 4.81 2.11 -0.35
N GLY A 173 3.98 2.84 0.39
CA GLY A 173 3.51 4.18 0.05
C GLY A 173 2.29 4.53 0.89
N PHE A 174 1.88 5.79 0.88
CA PHE A 174 0.76 6.29 1.70
C PHE A 174 -0.43 6.74 0.85
N GLY A 175 -1.54 7.02 1.51
CA GLY A 175 -2.81 7.39 0.90
C GLY A 175 -3.55 6.21 0.27
N ALA A 176 -4.78 6.47 -0.17
CA ALA A 176 -5.66 5.45 -0.75
C ALA A 176 -5.11 4.80 -2.04
N LEU A 177 -4.16 5.45 -2.71
CA LEU A 177 -3.57 5.00 -3.97
C LEU A 177 -2.12 4.52 -3.81
N CYS A 178 -1.64 4.34 -2.57
CA CYS A 178 -0.26 3.92 -2.27
C CYS A 178 0.76 4.74 -3.07
N THR A 179 0.73 6.07 -2.92
CA THR A 179 1.61 6.98 -3.67
C THR A 179 3.01 7.04 -3.06
N VAL A 180 4.00 7.11 -3.93
CA VAL A 180 5.42 7.38 -3.62
C VAL A 180 5.88 8.59 -4.42
N ALA A 181 7.08 9.10 -4.12
CA ALA A 181 7.62 10.27 -4.82
C ALA A 181 7.79 10.04 -6.33
N ASN A 182 8.26 8.85 -6.72
CA ASN A 182 8.39 8.38 -8.11
C ASN A 182 8.64 6.86 -8.13
N ASP A 183 8.56 6.26 -9.32
CA ASP A 183 8.76 4.82 -9.52
C ASP A 183 10.20 4.34 -9.22
N ASP A 184 11.18 5.25 -9.15
CA ASP A 184 12.58 4.94 -8.86
C ASP A 184 12.91 4.97 -7.35
N PHE A 185 11.94 5.29 -6.49
CA PHE A 185 12.17 5.42 -5.04
C PHE A 185 12.78 4.16 -4.40
N PHE A 186 12.12 3.00 -4.55
CA PHE A 186 12.66 1.74 -4.02
C PHE A 186 13.87 1.22 -4.80
N PRO A 187 13.90 1.28 -6.15
CA PRO A 187 15.09 0.88 -6.89
C PRO A 187 16.36 1.66 -6.53
N ALA A 188 16.26 2.98 -6.34
CA ALA A 188 17.38 3.80 -5.88
C ALA A 188 17.88 3.35 -4.50
N MET A 189 16.96 3.02 -3.59
CA MET A 189 17.29 2.52 -2.26
C MET A 189 18.00 1.16 -2.29
N VAL A 190 17.56 0.23 -3.15
CA VAL A 190 18.24 -1.05 -3.36
C VAL A 190 19.67 -0.82 -3.88
N ARG A 191 19.87 0.09 -4.84
CA ARG A 191 21.21 0.44 -5.33
C ARG A 191 22.08 1.07 -4.24
N ALA A 192 21.52 1.92 -3.37
CA ALA A 192 22.26 2.50 -2.25
C ALA A 192 22.72 1.40 -1.26
N LEU A 193 21.82 0.49 -0.88
CA LEU A 193 22.13 -0.64 -0.01
C LEU A 193 23.24 -1.55 -0.55
N GLN A 194 23.32 -1.72 -1.87
CA GLN A 194 24.35 -2.55 -2.51
C GLN A 194 25.75 -1.91 -2.46
N ASN A 195 25.85 -0.58 -2.48
CA ASN A 195 27.11 0.13 -2.76
C ASN A 195 27.64 0.95 -1.59
N GLU A 196 26.76 1.69 -0.91
CA GLU A 196 27.14 2.73 0.07
C GLU A 196 26.41 2.58 1.42
N GLY A 197 25.44 1.67 1.49
CA GLY A 197 24.54 1.51 2.63
C GLY A 197 23.36 2.49 2.58
N TYR A 198 22.30 2.20 3.34
CA TYR A 198 21.12 3.05 3.47
C TYR A 198 20.46 2.79 4.81
N GLY A 199 19.91 3.82 5.45
CA GLY A 199 19.15 3.68 6.70
C GLY A 199 20.00 3.50 7.97
N PRO A 200 19.40 2.98 9.06
CA PRO A 200 18.07 2.36 9.15
C PRO A 200 16.94 3.41 9.15
N PHE A 201 15.88 3.18 8.37
CA PHE A 201 14.72 4.07 8.28
C PHE A 201 13.39 3.32 8.49
N ALA A 202 12.48 3.91 9.27
CA ALA A 202 11.13 3.39 9.52
C ALA A 202 10.09 4.31 8.87
N ASN A 203 9.55 3.90 7.72
CA ASN A 203 8.53 4.63 6.99
C ASN A 203 7.12 4.21 7.40
N VAL A 204 6.73 4.60 8.60
CA VAL A 204 5.49 4.15 9.27
C VAL A 204 4.57 5.29 9.67
N ALA A 205 5.01 6.53 9.46
CA ALA A 205 4.31 7.75 9.87
C ALA A 205 3.28 8.20 8.83
N GLY A 206 2.14 7.49 8.74
CA GLY A 206 1.05 7.93 7.89
C GLY A 206 -0.07 6.91 7.69
N ASP A 207 -1.10 7.37 7.00
CA ASP A 207 -2.28 6.58 6.66
C ASP A 207 -2.21 6.11 5.21
N GLY A 208 -2.76 4.93 4.93
CA GLY A 208 -2.77 4.36 3.59
C GLY A 208 -3.70 3.17 3.48
N CYS A 209 -3.78 2.59 2.27
CA CYS A 209 -4.46 1.32 2.08
C CYS A 209 -3.66 0.21 2.76
N PHE A 210 -4.03 -0.08 4.01
CA PHE A 210 -3.41 -1.11 4.83
C PHE A 210 -4.47 -1.99 5.47
N CYS A 211 -4.14 -3.27 5.66
CA CYS A 211 -4.91 -4.21 6.45
C CYS A 211 -4.15 -4.53 7.73
N ALA A 212 -4.88 -4.82 8.81
CA ALA A 212 -4.29 -5.39 10.01
C ALA A 212 -3.52 -6.67 9.63
N TRP A 213 -2.36 -6.88 10.23
CA TRP A 213 -1.73 -8.20 10.14
C TRP A 213 -2.66 -9.23 10.78
N PRO A 214 -2.98 -10.34 10.11
CA PRO A 214 -3.81 -11.37 10.70
C PRO A 214 -3.15 -11.93 11.97
N GLY A 215 -3.88 -11.89 13.07
CA GLY A 215 -3.49 -12.61 14.28
C GLY A 215 -3.52 -14.12 14.07
N ASN A 216 -2.81 -14.82 14.96
CA ASN A 216 -2.96 -16.26 15.17
C ASN A 216 -3.71 -16.51 16.47
#